data_AF-A0A2N8L3Y5-F1
#
_entry.id   AF-A0A2N8L3Y5-F1
#
_cell.length_a   1.000
_cell.length_b   1.000
_cell.length_c   1.000
_cell.angle_alpha   90.00
_cell.angle_beta   90.00
_cell.angle_gamma   90.00
#
_symmetry.space_group_name_H-M   'P 1'
#
loop_
_entity.id
_entity.type
_entity.pdbx_description
1 polymer ?
#
loop_
_entity_poly.entity_id
_entity_poly.type
_entity_poly.pdbx_seq_one_letter_code
_entity_poly.pdbx_strand_id
1 'polypeptide(L)'
;MRITRLVGDGHTHLAYWDAEHHRYPIAFRSIEGELRVVRTTPAFRQLLGSKLVAVDGMAASKLQEQLAPVAQVVENTQSLRRQTANHANVAEVLYGLGVTRQPRQARFEFVDDVGKPQAALLTALRSDDYYEQLSATIAPDTVPLGRKVAEVSNRLWLSADPAQATAYLYFAQYPSFPEMERFAAKVQSYLRKHRIRKLIIDLRENGGGDFFVGLSFAHQMILVDELDWNGGIYALIGPTTFSAGMSNAAQFRQLFNATLVGEPTGANPVGYQDMDGFVLPHSKRRVNYSKRMYRFDAPSADGLQPDKFVPTTWADLRRGVDAALAWALADRR
;
A
#
# COMPACT_ATOMS: atom_id res chain seq x y z
N MET A 1 -17.41 -10.71 8.21
CA MET A 1 -15.97 -10.47 8.42
C MET A 1 -15.25 -11.72 8.91
N ARG A 2 -15.57 -12.31 10.08
CA ARG A 2 -14.92 -13.56 10.54
C ARG A 2 -15.08 -14.73 9.56
N ILE A 3 -16.29 -14.95 9.06
CA ILE A 3 -16.59 -16.06 8.12
C ILE A 3 -15.72 -15.97 6.86
N THR A 4 -15.67 -14.81 6.20
CA THR A 4 -14.85 -14.61 5.01
C THR A 4 -13.36 -14.76 5.31
N ARG A 5 -12.90 -14.30 6.49
CA ARG A 5 -11.51 -14.43 6.92
C ARG A 5 -11.05 -15.88 7.09
N LEU A 6 -11.95 -16.81 7.45
CA LEU A 6 -11.64 -18.24 7.61
C LEU A 6 -11.25 -18.93 6.30
N VAL A 7 -11.61 -18.36 5.14
CA VAL A 7 -11.24 -18.91 3.82
C VAL A 7 -9.73 -18.84 3.60
N GLY A 8 -9.04 -17.87 4.22
CA GLY A 8 -7.59 -17.72 4.09
C GLY A 8 -7.14 -17.05 2.78
N ASP A 9 -8.05 -16.36 2.11
CA ASP A 9 -7.83 -15.65 0.85
C ASP A 9 -8.14 -14.15 1.01
N GLY A 10 -7.39 -13.29 0.33
CA GLY A 10 -7.58 -11.84 0.39
C GLY A 10 -8.64 -11.31 -0.57
N HIS A 11 -8.93 -12.02 -1.66
CA HIS A 11 -10.02 -11.63 -2.58
C HIS A 11 -11.39 -12.08 -2.10
N THR A 12 -11.45 -12.95 -1.09
CA THR A 12 -12.67 -13.39 -0.42
C THR A 12 -12.91 -12.59 0.86
N HIS A 13 -13.74 -11.56 0.75
CA HIS A 13 -13.97 -10.62 1.85
C HIS A 13 -15.37 -10.00 1.85
N LEU A 14 -15.78 -9.49 3.01
CA LEU A 14 -16.95 -8.64 3.16
C LEU A 14 -16.51 -7.18 2.98
N ALA A 15 -16.89 -6.56 1.87
CA ALA A 15 -16.59 -5.17 1.56
C ALA A 15 -17.49 -4.23 2.38
N TYR A 16 -17.21 -4.06 3.68
CA TYR A 16 -18.03 -3.20 4.54
C TYR A 16 -18.06 -1.73 4.05
N TRP A 17 -17.00 -1.33 3.34
CA TRP A 17 -16.84 0.00 2.73
C TRP A 17 -17.78 0.27 1.55
N ASP A 18 -18.48 -0.74 1.03
CA ASP A 18 -19.53 -0.55 0.02
C ASP A 18 -20.81 0.08 0.60
N ALA A 19 -20.87 0.30 1.91
CA ALA A 19 -21.90 1.14 2.52
C ALA A 19 -21.26 2.26 3.36
N GLU A 20 -22.11 3.19 3.80
CA GLU A 20 -21.70 4.23 4.73
C GLU A 20 -21.00 3.62 5.96
N HIS A 21 -19.82 4.15 6.24
CA HIS A 21 -19.00 3.80 7.39
C HIS A 21 -18.17 5.02 7.81
N HIS A 22 -17.63 4.96 9.02
CA HIS A 22 -16.95 6.07 9.66
C HIS A 22 -15.54 5.69 10.09
N ARG A 23 -14.66 6.68 10.09
CA ARG A 23 -13.27 6.54 10.53
C ARG A 23 -12.89 7.61 11.51
N TYR A 24 -12.19 7.24 12.57
CA TYR A 24 -11.54 8.21 13.44
C TYR A 24 -10.50 9.00 12.65
N PRO A 25 -10.33 10.32 12.90
CA PRO A 25 -9.56 11.26 12.07
C PRO A 25 -8.03 11.09 12.14
N ILE A 26 -7.55 9.86 12.25
CA ILE A 26 -6.16 9.44 12.32
C ILE A 26 -5.95 8.18 11.47
N ALA A 27 -4.81 8.08 10.79
CA ALA A 27 -4.41 6.89 10.05
C ALA A 27 -3.21 6.22 10.74
N PHE A 28 -3.28 4.91 10.90
CA PHE A 28 -2.20 4.12 11.48
C PHE A 28 -1.38 3.41 10.41
N ARG A 29 -0.09 3.24 10.69
CA ARG A 29 0.77 2.24 10.06
C ARG A 29 1.39 1.37 11.15
N SER A 30 1.48 0.07 10.90
CA SER A 30 2.26 -0.82 11.75
C SER A 30 3.73 -0.72 11.35
N ILE A 31 4.58 -0.25 12.27
CA ILE A 31 6.02 -0.11 12.09
C ILE A 31 6.67 -0.81 13.26
N GLU A 32 7.53 -1.79 13.00
CA GLU A 32 8.21 -2.57 14.06
C GLU A 32 7.24 -3.21 15.07
N GLY A 33 6.03 -3.57 14.61
CA GLY A 33 4.96 -4.15 15.44
C GLY A 33 4.11 -3.14 16.21
N GLU A 34 4.41 -1.84 16.11
CA GLU A 34 3.70 -0.78 16.79
C GLU A 34 2.76 -0.02 15.84
N LEU A 35 1.53 0.23 16.28
CA LEU A 35 0.61 1.12 15.55
C LEU A 35 0.99 2.58 15.81
N ARG A 36 1.52 3.25 14.79
CA ARG A 36 1.92 4.66 14.85
C ARG A 36 1.03 5.52 13.95
N VAL A 37 0.72 6.72 14.41
CA VAL A 37 -0.07 7.69 13.64
C VAL A 37 0.79 8.26 12.53
N VAL A 38 0.42 8.02 11.28
CA VAL A 38 1.17 8.53 10.11
C VAL A 38 0.46 9.68 9.40
N ARG A 39 -0.87 9.77 9.53
CA ARG A 39 -1.67 10.87 9.03
C ARG A 39 -2.78 11.24 10.00
N THR A 40 -3.24 12.48 9.95
CA THR A 40 -4.33 12.99 10.77
C THR A 40 -4.97 14.21 10.11
N THR A 41 -6.13 14.63 10.60
CA THR A 41 -6.62 16.00 10.36
C THR A 41 -5.71 17.03 11.05
N PRO A 42 -5.67 18.29 10.59
CA PRO A 42 -4.85 19.33 11.22
C PRO A 42 -5.08 19.53 12.72
N ALA A 43 -6.31 19.27 13.20
CA ALA A 43 -6.69 19.40 14.61
C ALA A 43 -5.96 18.45 15.56
N PHE A 44 -5.43 17.32 15.06
CA PHE A 44 -4.66 16.36 15.86
C PHE A 44 -3.22 16.19 15.38
N ARG A 45 -2.65 17.21 14.72
CA ARG A 45 -1.27 17.19 14.20
C ARG A 45 -0.23 16.79 15.25
N GLN A 46 -0.46 17.14 16.51
CA GLN A 46 0.39 16.79 17.65
C GLN A 46 0.48 15.28 17.94
N LEU A 47 -0.39 14.46 17.35
CA LEU A 47 -0.37 13.00 17.49
C LEU A 47 0.50 12.31 16.42
N LEU A 48 0.96 13.04 15.39
CA LEU A 48 1.79 12.45 14.33
C LEU A 48 3.04 11.80 14.93
N GLY A 49 3.28 10.54 14.56
CA GLY A 49 4.39 9.73 15.02
C GLY A 49 4.18 8.99 16.34
N SER A 50 3.20 9.43 17.13
CA SER A 50 2.90 8.81 18.42
C SER A 50 2.41 7.37 18.25
N LYS A 51 2.84 6.50 19.18
CA LYS A 51 2.41 5.11 19.28
C LYS A 51 1.07 5.01 19.98
N LEU A 52 0.14 4.22 19.42
CA LEU A 52 -1.11 3.87 20.09
C LEU A 52 -0.85 2.98 21.30
N VAL A 53 -1.39 3.38 22.45
CA VAL A 53 -1.33 2.65 23.72
C VAL A 53 -2.66 1.98 24.00
N ALA A 54 -3.77 2.70 23.87
CA ALA A 54 -5.11 2.15 24.14
C ALA A 54 -6.24 2.88 23.41
N VAL A 55 -7.38 2.19 23.27
CA VAL A 55 -8.66 2.76 22.82
C VAL A 55 -9.74 2.39 23.84
N ASP A 56 -10.38 3.40 24.45
CA ASP A 56 -11.35 3.24 25.54
C ASP A 56 -10.87 2.31 26.68
N GLY A 57 -9.57 2.31 26.95
CA GLY A 57 -8.91 1.49 27.96
C GLY A 57 -8.50 0.09 27.50
N MET A 58 -8.83 -0.31 26.25
CA MET A 58 -8.29 -1.54 25.66
C MET A 58 -6.88 -1.29 25.13
N ALA A 59 -5.90 -2.06 25.64
CA ALA A 59 -4.52 -2.00 25.18
C ALA A 59 -4.39 -2.28 23.66
N ALA A 60 -3.47 -1.58 23.01
CA ALA A 60 -3.24 -1.67 21.56
C ALA A 60 -2.85 -3.09 21.09
N SER A 61 -2.16 -3.87 21.92
CA SER A 61 -1.86 -5.29 21.63
C SER A 61 -3.14 -6.12 21.53
N LYS A 62 -4.01 -6.02 22.54
CA LYS A 62 -5.32 -6.69 22.57
C LYS A 62 -6.24 -6.21 21.45
N LEU A 63 -6.18 -4.93 21.09
CA LEU A 63 -6.89 -4.38 19.94
C LEU A 63 -6.45 -5.09 18.64
N GLN A 64 -5.15 -5.22 18.39
CA GLN A 64 -4.62 -5.91 17.21
C GLN A 64 -5.06 -7.39 17.18
N GLU A 65 -5.02 -8.08 18.32
CA GLU A 65 -5.52 -9.46 18.45
C GLU A 65 -7.01 -9.58 18.09
N GLN A 66 -7.85 -8.64 18.52
CA GLN A 66 -9.28 -8.64 18.19
C GLN A 66 -9.57 -8.26 16.73
N LEU A 67 -8.74 -7.40 16.14
CA LEU A 67 -8.85 -7.00 14.74
C LEU A 67 -8.40 -8.11 13.77
N ALA A 68 -7.37 -8.88 14.12
CA ALA A 68 -6.82 -9.93 13.25
C ALA A 68 -7.86 -10.91 12.66
N PRO A 69 -8.82 -11.48 13.43
CA PRO A 69 -9.82 -12.40 12.90
C PRO A 69 -10.93 -11.71 12.08
N VAL A 70 -11.00 -10.37 12.07
CA VAL A 70 -11.98 -9.62 11.27
C VAL A 70 -11.34 -8.77 10.17
N ALA A 71 -10.02 -8.63 10.12
CA ALA A 71 -9.33 -7.90 9.07
C ALA A 71 -9.71 -8.49 7.68
N GLN A 72 -10.15 -7.63 6.77
CA GLN A 72 -10.49 -8.02 5.40
C GLN A 72 -9.29 -7.81 4.46
N VAL A 73 -9.26 -8.53 3.33
CA VAL A 73 -8.18 -8.45 2.32
C VAL A 73 -6.83 -8.90 2.89
N VAL A 74 -6.78 -10.13 3.41
CA VAL A 74 -5.60 -10.72 4.06
C VAL A 74 -5.29 -12.08 3.46
N GLU A 75 -4.08 -12.23 2.91
CA GLU A 75 -3.54 -13.50 2.39
C GLU A 75 -2.36 -14.03 3.22
N ASN A 76 -1.63 -13.14 3.90
CA ASN A 76 -0.39 -13.47 4.59
C ASN A 76 -0.12 -12.52 5.77
N THR A 77 1.06 -12.63 6.40
CA THR A 77 1.37 -11.81 7.58
C THR A 77 1.56 -10.34 7.22
N GLN A 78 2.03 -10.03 6.00
CA GLN A 78 2.21 -8.65 5.52
C GLN A 78 0.88 -7.93 5.32
N SER A 79 -0.06 -8.55 4.61
CA SER A 79 -1.42 -7.99 4.45
C SER A 79 -2.18 -7.99 5.77
N LEU A 80 -1.98 -8.98 6.65
CA LEU A 80 -2.57 -8.95 8.00
C LEU A 80 -2.09 -7.72 8.78
N ARG A 81 -0.78 -7.50 8.85
CA ARG A 81 -0.16 -6.35 9.53
C ARG A 81 -0.67 -5.01 8.99
N ARG A 82 -0.80 -4.88 7.67
CA ARG A 82 -1.37 -3.68 7.03
C ARG A 82 -2.83 -3.49 7.40
N GLN A 83 -3.62 -4.56 7.28
CA GLN A 83 -5.07 -4.47 7.40
C GLN A 83 -5.51 -4.30 8.86
N THR A 84 -4.82 -4.89 9.84
CA THR A 84 -5.09 -4.57 11.26
C THR A 84 -4.88 -3.08 11.54
N ALA A 85 -3.80 -2.48 11.04
CA ALA A 85 -3.57 -1.03 11.16
C ALA A 85 -4.67 -0.20 10.47
N ASN A 86 -5.09 -0.60 9.26
CA ASN A 86 -6.16 0.09 8.53
C ASN A 86 -7.53 -0.03 9.23
N HIS A 87 -7.83 -1.16 9.88
CA HIS A 87 -9.10 -1.35 10.58
C HIS A 87 -9.09 -0.74 12.01
N ALA A 88 -7.92 -0.38 12.54
CA ALA A 88 -7.77 0.22 13.88
C ALA A 88 -8.35 1.63 14.01
N ASN A 89 -8.85 2.23 12.92
CA ASN A 89 -9.58 3.49 12.95
C ASN A 89 -11.02 3.41 12.43
N VAL A 90 -11.54 2.22 12.10
CA VAL A 90 -12.89 2.07 11.52
C VAL A 90 -13.90 1.95 12.64
N ALA A 91 -14.74 2.97 12.81
CA ALA A 91 -15.60 3.11 13.98
C ALA A 91 -16.59 1.95 14.15
N GLU A 92 -17.23 1.51 13.06
CA GLU A 92 -18.18 0.38 13.09
C GLU A 92 -17.49 -0.95 13.42
N VAL A 93 -16.25 -1.14 12.98
CA VAL A 93 -15.47 -2.35 13.28
C VAL A 93 -15.10 -2.36 14.76
N LEU A 94 -14.60 -1.24 15.28
CA LEU A 94 -14.22 -1.13 16.68
C LEU A 94 -15.43 -1.27 17.61
N TYR A 95 -16.55 -0.63 17.29
CA TYR A 95 -17.78 -0.74 18.05
C TYR A 95 -18.38 -2.16 17.98
N GLY A 96 -18.41 -2.76 16.79
CA GLY A 96 -18.91 -4.13 16.58
C GLY A 96 -18.07 -5.21 17.29
N LEU A 97 -16.79 -4.93 17.56
CA LEU A 97 -15.92 -5.77 18.38
C LEU A 97 -16.05 -5.50 19.89
N GLY A 98 -16.78 -4.46 20.30
CA GLY A 98 -16.87 -4.02 21.69
C GLY A 98 -15.60 -3.33 22.21
N VAL A 99 -14.75 -2.82 21.31
CA VAL A 99 -13.56 -2.04 21.67
C VAL A 99 -13.98 -0.66 22.17
N THR A 100 -14.83 0.02 21.41
CA THR A 100 -15.32 1.36 21.74
C THR A 100 -16.66 1.27 22.45
N ARG A 101 -16.89 2.17 23.40
CA ARG A 101 -18.15 2.23 24.18
C ARG A 101 -19.26 2.94 23.42
N GLN A 102 -18.90 3.81 22.49
CA GLN A 102 -19.83 4.54 21.64
C GLN A 102 -19.52 4.28 20.17
N PRO A 103 -20.53 4.39 19.28
CA PRO A 103 -20.37 4.01 17.87
C PRO A 103 -19.48 4.97 17.07
N ARG A 104 -19.37 6.25 17.47
CA ARG A 104 -18.66 7.28 16.69
C ARG A 104 -17.76 8.18 17.53
N GLN A 105 -17.56 7.87 18.80
CA GLN A 105 -16.67 8.62 19.67
C GLN A 105 -15.89 7.65 20.56
N ALA A 106 -14.60 7.88 20.72
CA ALA A 106 -13.76 7.06 21.60
C ALA A 106 -12.53 7.84 22.07
N ARG A 107 -12.02 7.48 23.24
CA ARG A 107 -10.77 8.00 23.78
C ARG A 107 -9.61 7.16 23.26
N PHE A 108 -8.71 7.78 22.54
CA PHE A 108 -7.45 7.17 22.10
C PHE A 108 -6.31 7.69 22.99
N GLU A 109 -5.43 6.78 23.38
CA GLU A 109 -4.29 7.06 24.24
C GLU A 109 -3.01 6.69 23.50
N PHE A 110 -2.02 7.57 23.57
CA PHE A 110 -0.78 7.48 22.82
C PHE A 110 0.42 7.79 23.71
N VAL A 111 1.59 7.45 23.21
CA VAL A 111 2.87 7.87 23.76
C VAL A 111 3.78 8.35 22.63
N ASP A 112 4.46 9.48 22.83
CA ASP A 112 5.44 9.99 21.87
C ASP A 112 6.82 9.31 22.04
N ASP A 113 7.79 9.71 21.21
CA ASP A 113 9.15 9.14 21.23
C ASP A 113 9.94 9.43 22.52
N VAL A 114 9.53 10.43 23.32
CA VAL A 114 10.18 10.75 24.61
C VAL A 114 9.44 10.14 25.80
N GLY A 115 8.41 9.31 25.56
CA GLY A 115 7.63 8.64 26.60
C GLY A 115 6.51 9.52 27.18
N LYS A 116 6.22 10.68 26.59
CA LYS A 116 5.16 11.56 27.08
C LYS A 116 3.79 11.00 26.70
N PRO A 117 2.89 10.75 27.67
CA PRO A 117 1.54 10.30 27.38
C PRO A 117 0.72 11.42 26.72
N GLN A 118 -0.09 11.04 25.75
CA GLN A 118 -1.08 11.90 25.10
C GLN A 118 -2.42 11.17 25.05
N ALA A 119 -3.52 11.90 25.12
CA ALA A 119 -4.85 11.34 24.93
C ALA A 119 -5.71 12.30 24.12
N ALA A 120 -6.58 11.75 23.27
CA ALA A 120 -7.51 12.51 22.48
C ALA A 120 -8.88 11.82 22.48
N LEU A 121 -9.94 12.60 22.73
CA LEU A 121 -11.29 12.17 22.45
C LEU A 121 -11.55 12.43 20.97
N LEU A 122 -11.72 11.37 20.20
CA LEU A 122 -11.88 11.45 18.76
C LEU A 122 -13.33 11.17 18.37
N THR A 123 -13.88 12.01 17.51
CA THR A 123 -15.18 11.78 16.86
C THR A 123 -14.93 11.31 15.44
N ALA A 124 -15.55 10.19 15.06
CA ALA A 124 -15.40 9.59 13.74
C ALA A 124 -16.09 10.45 12.66
N LEU A 125 -15.41 10.57 11.52
CA LEU A 125 -15.88 11.24 10.32
C LEU A 125 -16.51 10.22 9.38
N ARG A 126 -17.42 10.64 8.49
CA ARG A 126 -17.82 9.80 7.36
C ARG A 126 -16.57 9.47 6.54
N SER A 127 -16.50 8.27 5.96
CA SER A 127 -15.26 7.85 5.31
C SER A 127 -14.84 8.75 4.13
N ASP A 128 -15.79 9.38 3.44
CA ASP A 128 -15.48 10.32 2.35
C ASP A 128 -14.78 11.57 2.90
N ASP A 129 -15.38 12.20 3.92
CA ASP A 129 -14.82 13.33 4.66
C ASP A 129 -13.45 12.99 5.26
N TYR A 130 -13.27 11.77 5.76
CA TYR A 130 -12.02 11.29 6.34
C TYR A 130 -10.87 11.40 5.33
N TYR A 131 -11.04 10.95 4.08
CA TYR A 131 -9.94 10.98 3.10
C TYR A 131 -9.61 12.40 2.65
N GLU A 132 -10.62 13.28 2.56
CA GLU A 132 -10.43 14.69 2.20
C GLU A 132 -9.73 15.50 3.30
N GLN A 133 -10.06 15.23 4.57
CA GLN A 133 -9.58 16.04 5.69
C GLN A 133 -8.22 15.60 6.25
N LEU A 134 -7.72 14.40 5.90
CA LEU A 134 -6.45 13.84 6.38
C LEU A 134 -5.22 14.47 5.68
N SER A 135 -5.01 15.76 5.89
CA SER A 135 -3.96 16.54 5.23
C SER A 135 -2.63 16.62 5.99
N ALA A 136 -2.61 16.35 7.29
CA ALA A 136 -1.37 16.34 8.07
C ALA A 136 -0.71 14.95 7.97
N THR A 137 0.57 14.91 7.60
CA THR A 137 1.37 13.68 7.43
C THR A 137 2.69 13.76 8.21
N ILE A 138 3.18 12.61 8.68
CA ILE A 138 4.45 12.50 9.43
C ILE A 138 5.67 12.84 8.56
N ALA A 139 5.62 12.49 7.28
CA ALA A 139 6.64 12.81 6.30
C ALA A 139 5.98 13.17 4.98
N PRO A 140 6.50 14.16 4.24
CA PRO A 140 6.03 14.45 2.90
C PRO A 140 6.45 13.33 1.94
N ASP A 141 5.57 12.98 1.01
CA ASP A 141 5.90 12.07 -0.09
C ASP A 141 6.86 12.78 -1.05
N THR A 142 8.16 12.70 -0.77
CA THR A 142 9.19 13.28 -1.63
C THR A 142 9.89 12.18 -2.41
N VAL A 143 9.77 12.27 -3.73
CA VAL A 143 10.60 11.49 -4.65
C VAL A 143 11.73 12.42 -5.10
N PRO A 144 12.99 12.11 -4.80
CA PRO A 144 14.12 13.00 -5.06
C PRO A 144 14.58 12.92 -6.52
N LEU A 145 13.65 12.99 -7.48
CA LEU A 145 13.96 12.90 -8.90
C LEU A 145 13.21 13.97 -9.67
N GLY A 146 13.93 15.02 -10.06
CA GLY A 146 13.56 16.01 -11.07
C GLY A 146 12.09 16.49 -11.06
N ARG A 147 11.60 16.89 -12.24
CA ARG A 147 10.20 17.25 -12.48
C ARG A 147 9.46 16.05 -13.06
N LYS A 148 8.14 15.97 -12.84
CA LYS A 148 7.26 15.05 -13.60
C LYS A 148 7.34 15.33 -15.10
N VAL A 149 7.60 14.29 -15.89
CA VAL A 149 7.76 14.35 -17.36
C VAL A 149 6.62 13.65 -18.10
N ALA A 150 5.90 12.76 -17.42
CA ALA A 150 4.67 12.15 -17.89
C ALA A 150 3.73 11.90 -16.70
N GLU A 151 2.42 12.05 -16.91
CA GLU A 151 1.41 11.85 -15.86
C GLU A 151 0.08 11.43 -16.47
N VAL A 152 -0.61 10.51 -15.80
CA VAL A 152 -2.03 10.21 -16.00
C VAL A 152 -2.85 10.74 -14.82
N SER A 153 -2.32 10.57 -13.60
CA SER A 153 -2.93 11.04 -12.36
C SER A 153 -1.86 11.24 -11.28
N ASN A 154 -2.27 11.75 -10.11
CA ASN A 154 -1.40 11.78 -8.94
C ASN A 154 -0.95 10.38 -8.45
N ARG A 155 -1.54 9.29 -8.98
CA ARG A 155 -1.19 7.89 -8.67
C ARG A 155 -0.52 7.13 -9.81
N LEU A 156 -0.30 7.76 -10.96
CA LEU A 156 0.49 7.22 -12.08
C LEU A 156 1.24 8.34 -12.82
N TRP A 157 2.54 8.42 -12.59
CA TRP A 157 3.39 9.44 -13.21
C TRP A 157 4.87 9.04 -13.25
N LEU A 158 5.61 9.62 -14.19
CA LEU A 158 7.06 9.46 -14.35
C LEU A 158 7.77 10.77 -14.01
N SER A 159 8.84 10.68 -13.22
CA SER A 159 9.85 11.72 -13.04
C SER A 159 11.22 11.20 -13.48
N ALA A 160 12.14 12.08 -13.82
CA ALA A 160 13.47 11.67 -14.26
C ALA A 160 14.54 12.71 -13.95
N ASP A 161 15.76 12.23 -13.78
CA ASP A 161 17.00 12.99 -13.80
C ASP A 161 17.87 12.49 -14.98
N PRO A 162 17.84 13.19 -16.13
CA PRO A 162 18.68 12.84 -17.28
C PRO A 162 20.18 12.94 -17.00
N ALA A 163 20.64 13.79 -16.07
CA ALA A 163 22.05 13.90 -15.74
C ALA A 163 22.58 12.63 -15.06
N GLN A 164 21.69 11.93 -14.33
CA GLN A 164 21.96 10.64 -13.72
C GLN A 164 21.44 9.46 -14.56
N ALA A 165 20.93 9.71 -15.78
CA ALA A 165 20.27 8.72 -16.64
C ALA A 165 19.26 7.84 -15.86
N THR A 166 18.50 8.43 -14.94
CA THR A 166 17.62 7.71 -14.01
C THR A 166 16.19 8.24 -14.11
N ALA A 167 15.22 7.33 -14.17
CA ALA A 167 13.81 7.64 -14.09
C ALA A 167 13.12 6.88 -12.96
N TYR A 168 12.09 7.49 -12.40
CA TYR A 168 11.21 6.93 -11.39
C TYR A 168 9.77 7.01 -11.83
N LEU A 169 9.14 5.85 -11.88
CA LEU A 169 7.74 5.65 -12.18
C LEU A 169 7.01 5.39 -10.87
N TYR A 170 6.12 6.31 -10.47
CA TYR A 170 5.12 6.01 -9.46
C TYR A 170 3.95 5.30 -10.12
N PHE A 171 3.69 4.04 -9.75
CA PHE A 171 2.61 3.23 -10.33
C PHE A 171 1.75 2.63 -9.22
N ALA A 172 0.90 3.46 -8.62
CA ALA A 172 0.04 3.10 -7.49
C ALA A 172 -1.42 2.84 -7.86
N GLN A 173 -1.81 3.04 -9.13
CA GLN A 173 -3.15 2.78 -9.63
C GLN A 173 -3.14 2.43 -11.12
N TYR A 174 -4.01 1.50 -11.51
CA TYR A 174 -4.25 1.15 -12.91
C TYR A 174 -5.26 2.12 -13.54
N PRO A 175 -4.90 2.82 -14.63
CA PRO A 175 -5.84 3.58 -15.43
C PRO A 175 -6.59 2.64 -16.40
N SER A 176 -7.41 3.19 -17.28
CA SER A 176 -7.95 2.38 -18.39
C SER A 176 -6.82 1.91 -19.32
N PHE A 177 -7.05 0.79 -20.03
CA PHE A 177 -6.08 0.25 -20.98
C PHE A 177 -5.60 1.29 -22.03
N PRO A 178 -6.49 2.07 -22.70
CA PRO A 178 -6.05 3.08 -23.66
C PRO A 178 -5.26 4.24 -23.04
N GLU A 179 -5.56 4.62 -21.78
CA GLU A 179 -4.76 5.62 -21.07
C GLU A 179 -3.35 5.10 -20.77
N MET A 180 -3.24 3.83 -20.38
CA MET A 180 -1.94 3.20 -20.16
C MET A 180 -1.12 3.15 -21.43
N GLU A 181 -1.69 2.76 -22.57
CA GLU A 181 -0.96 2.74 -23.84
C GLU A 181 -0.40 4.12 -24.21
N ARG A 182 -1.23 5.16 -24.10
CA ARG A 182 -0.79 6.54 -24.35
C ARG A 182 0.29 7.00 -23.38
N PHE A 183 0.17 6.63 -22.11
CA PHE A 183 1.18 6.95 -21.10
C PHE A 183 2.49 6.21 -21.36
N ALA A 184 2.43 4.90 -21.61
CA ALA A 184 3.58 4.05 -21.88
C ALA A 184 4.34 4.51 -23.13
N ALA A 185 3.64 4.93 -24.19
CA ALA A 185 4.28 5.52 -25.37
C ALA A 185 5.02 6.84 -25.06
N LYS A 186 4.44 7.71 -24.22
CA LYS A 186 5.11 8.93 -23.76
C LYS A 186 6.36 8.62 -22.93
N VAL A 187 6.25 7.66 -22.00
CA VAL A 187 7.38 7.20 -21.19
C VAL A 187 8.48 6.64 -22.09
N GLN A 188 8.16 5.71 -22.99
CA GLN A 188 9.11 5.10 -23.93
C GLN A 188 9.87 6.17 -24.74
N SER A 189 9.14 7.11 -25.35
CA SER A 189 9.73 8.20 -26.12
C SER A 189 10.69 9.04 -25.27
N TYR A 190 10.32 9.36 -24.04
CA TYR A 190 11.16 10.10 -23.11
C TYR A 190 12.44 9.33 -22.73
N LEU A 191 12.30 8.06 -22.35
CA LEU A 191 13.43 7.22 -21.93
C LEU A 191 14.47 7.09 -23.05
N ARG A 192 14.02 6.82 -24.30
CA ARG A 192 14.88 6.76 -25.49
C ARG A 192 15.59 8.08 -25.76
N LYS A 193 14.82 9.17 -25.84
CA LYS A 193 15.35 10.52 -26.15
C LYS A 193 16.43 10.97 -25.17
N HIS A 194 16.22 10.68 -23.89
CA HIS A 194 17.13 11.10 -22.81
C HIS A 194 18.13 10.00 -22.41
N ARG A 195 18.15 8.88 -23.14
CA ARG A 195 19.05 7.73 -22.92
C ARG A 195 19.08 7.28 -21.45
N ILE A 196 17.89 7.19 -20.86
CA ILE A 196 17.74 6.73 -19.48
C ILE A 196 18.19 5.27 -19.41
N ARG A 197 19.05 4.98 -18.43
CA ARG A 197 19.60 3.63 -18.18
C ARG A 197 18.96 2.97 -16.97
N LYS A 198 18.64 3.74 -15.94
CA LYS A 198 18.06 3.25 -14.68
C LYS A 198 16.56 3.57 -14.61
N LEU A 199 15.72 2.57 -14.37
CA LEU A 199 14.28 2.71 -14.19
C LEU A 199 13.84 2.12 -12.85
N ILE A 200 13.32 2.97 -11.97
CA ILE A 200 12.76 2.56 -10.67
C ILE A 200 11.23 2.60 -10.80
N ILE A 201 10.56 1.48 -10.55
CA ILE A 201 9.10 1.34 -10.63
C ILE A 201 8.58 1.16 -9.20
N ASP A 202 7.90 2.17 -8.65
CA ASP A 202 7.33 2.08 -7.31
C ASP A 202 5.92 1.50 -7.34
N LEU A 203 5.80 0.27 -6.82
CA LEU A 203 4.56 -0.49 -6.65
C LEU A 203 4.15 -0.60 -5.18
N ARG A 204 4.84 0.07 -4.24
CA ARG A 204 4.60 -0.05 -2.80
C ARG A 204 3.18 0.33 -2.41
N GLU A 205 2.57 1.29 -3.11
CA GLU A 205 1.18 1.71 -2.92
C GLU A 205 0.17 1.05 -3.89
N ASN A 206 0.61 0.08 -4.68
CA ASN A 206 -0.24 -0.55 -5.69
C ASN A 206 -1.06 -1.72 -5.12
N GLY A 207 -2.31 -1.43 -4.72
CA GLY A 207 -3.23 -2.42 -4.16
C GLY A 207 -3.88 -3.38 -5.17
N GLY A 208 -3.63 -3.20 -6.47
CA GLY A 208 -4.20 -4.04 -7.53
C GLY A 208 -5.13 -3.32 -8.49
N GLY A 209 -5.74 -4.11 -9.38
CA GLY A 209 -6.47 -3.67 -10.56
C GLY A 209 -6.40 -4.75 -11.62
N ASP A 210 -6.14 -4.37 -12.87
CA ASP A 210 -5.96 -5.30 -13.99
C ASP A 210 -4.47 -5.42 -14.35
N PHE A 211 -3.88 -6.59 -14.12
CA PHE A 211 -2.46 -6.81 -14.42
C PHE A 211 -2.16 -6.77 -15.93
N PHE A 212 -3.15 -6.97 -16.81
CA PHE A 212 -2.96 -6.83 -18.27
C PHE A 212 -2.72 -5.38 -18.67
N VAL A 213 -3.27 -4.41 -17.94
CA VAL A 213 -2.93 -2.99 -18.11
C VAL A 213 -1.45 -2.77 -17.77
N GLY A 214 -0.94 -3.37 -16.69
CA GLY A 214 0.50 -3.33 -16.37
C GLY A 214 1.38 -4.03 -17.41
N LEU A 215 0.89 -5.12 -18.02
CA LEU A 215 1.60 -5.79 -19.13
C LEU A 215 1.63 -4.93 -20.40
N SER A 216 0.59 -4.13 -20.66
CA SER A 216 0.59 -3.17 -21.78
C SER A 216 1.69 -2.11 -21.62
N PHE A 217 1.88 -1.61 -20.39
CA PHE A 217 3.05 -0.78 -20.07
C PHE A 217 4.36 -1.51 -20.36
N ALA A 218 4.48 -2.76 -19.90
CA ALA A 218 5.69 -3.54 -20.09
C ALA A 218 6.05 -3.79 -21.55
N HIS A 219 5.05 -4.06 -22.39
CA HIS A 219 5.23 -4.22 -23.83
C HIS A 219 5.90 -2.99 -24.49
N GLN A 220 5.65 -1.77 -24.01
CA GLN A 220 6.33 -0.57 -24.52
C GLN A 220 7.75 -0.43 -23.96
N MET A 221 7.98 -0.83 -22.71
CA MET A 221 9.28 -0.68 -22.05
C MET A 221 10.33 -1.66 -22.56
N ILE A 222 9.94 -2.88 -22.94
CA ILE A 222 10.87 -3.87 -23.53
C ILE A 222 11.49 -3.40 -24.85
N LEU A 223 10.94 -2.36 -25.47
CA LEU A 223 11.47 -1.76 -26.69
C LEU A 223 12.51 -0.66 -26.41
N VAL A 224 12.81 -0.32 -25.14
CA VAL A 224 13.79 0.74 -24.82
C VAL A 224 15.18 0.14 -24.65
N ASP A 225 15.97 0.15 -25.73
CA ASP A 225 17.32 -0.43 -25.76
C ASP A 225 18.32 0.30 -24.84
N GLU A 226 18.05 1.56 -24.49
CA GLU A 226 18.92 2.35 -23.61
C GLU A 226 18.85 1.93 -22.14
N LEU A 227 17.80 1.21 -21.72
CA LEU A 227 17.70 0.69 -20.36
C LEU A 227 18.81 -0.34 -20.09
N ASP A 228 19.34 -0.32 -18.88
CA ASP A 228 20.30 -1.32 -18.44
C ASP A 228 19.56 -2.57 -17.95
N TRP A 229 19.33 -3.51 -18.87
CA TRP A 229 18.61 -4.76 -18.62
C TRP A 229 19.35 -5.74 -17.68
N ASN A 230 20.62 -5.49 -17.35
CA ASN A 230 21.39 -6.39 -16.49
C ASN A 230 21.48 -5.91 -15.01
N GLY A 231 21.08 -4.67 -14.72
CA GLY A 231 21.14 -4.15 -13.35
C GLY A 231 20.51 -2.77 -13.12
N GLY A 232 19.87 -2.17 -14.13
CA GLY A 232 19.30 -0.82 -14.05
C GLY A 232 17.81 -0.76 -13.71
N ILE A 233 17.11 -1.88 -13.63
CA ILE A 233 15.66 -1.87 -13.42
C ILE A 233 15.34 -2.37 -12.02
N TYR A 234 14.52 -1.61 -11.30
CA TYR A 234 14.14 -1.89 -9.92
C TYR A 234 12.62 -1.80 -9.79
N ALA A 235 12.02 -2.68 -9.01
CA ALA A 235 10.64 -2.53 -8.58
C ALA A 235 10.57 -2.45 -7.05
N LEU A 236 10.08 -1.31 -6.54
CA LEU A 236 9.89 -1.14 -5.10
C LEU A 236 8.58 -1.80 -4.69
N ILE A 237 8.64 -2.69 -3.70
CA ILE A 237 7.50 -3.48 -3.23
C ILE A 237 7.32 -3.36 -1.72
N GLY A 238 6.10 -3.64 -1.25
CA GLY A 238 5.81 -3.64 0.17
C GLY A 238 4.44 -4.23 0.54
N PRO A 239 4.01 -4.12 1.80
CA PRO A 239 2.82 -4.80 2.32
C PRO A 239 1.50 -4.37 1.67
N THR A 240 1.50 -3.24 0.98
CA THR A 240 0.34 -2.74 0.21
C THR A 240 0.37 -3.20 -1.25
N THR A 241 1.51 -3.64 -1.79
CA THR A 241 1.61 -4.27 -3.10
C THR A 241 0.78 -5.55 -3.11
N PHE A 242 -0.34 -5.56 -3.82
CA PHE A 242 -1.37 -6.57 -3.67
C PHE A 242 -2.05 -6.88 -5.01
N SER A 243 -2.63 -8.07 -5.17
CA SER A 243 -3.37 -8.48 -6.37
C SER A 243 -2.54 -8.21 -7.65
N ALA A 244 -3.09 -7.52 -8.65
CA ALA A 244 -2.38 -7.14 -9.87
C ALA A 244 -1.04 -6.40 -9.63
N GLY A 245 -0.92 -5.62 -8.56
CA GLY A 245 0.34 -4.94 -8.21
C GLY A 245 1.45 -5.95 -7.89
N MET A 246 1.10 -7.03 -7.17
CA MET A 246 2.02 -8.15 -6.91
C MET A 246 2.27 -8.95 -8.20
N SER A 247 1.22 -9.23 -8.99
CA SER A 247 1.36 -9.93 -10.28
C SER A 247 2.34 -9.21 -11.20
N ASN A 248 2.21 -7.89 -11.34
CA ASN A 248 3.12 -7.09 -12.15
C ASN A 248 4.52 -6.98 -11.53
N ALA A 249 4.67 -6.95 -10.21
CA ALA A 249 6.00 -7.02 -9.60
C ALA A 249 6.73 -8.33 -9.98
N ALA A 250 6.05 -9.47 -9.86
CA ALA A 250 6.61 -10.76 -10.28
C ALA A 250 6.90 -10.81 -11.78
N GLN A 251 5.98 -10.31 -12.60
CA GLN A 251 6.16 -10.23 -14.07
C GLN A 251 7.29 -9.28 -14.46
N PHE A 252 7.46 -8.13 -13.80
CA PHE A 252 8.54 -7.18 -14.10
C PHE A 252 9.90 -7.75 -13.71
N ARG A 253 9.99 -8.53 -12.63
CA ARG A 253 11.20 -9.30 -12.33
C ARG A 253 11.56 -10.26 -13.48
N GLN A 254 10.57 -10.92 -14.07
CA GLN A 254 10.78 -11.87 -15.19
C GLN A 254 11.05 -11.18 -16.54
N LEU A 255 10.24 -10.17 -16.89
CA LEU A 255 10.27 -9.50 -18.19
C LEU A 255 11.40 -8.48 -18.29
N PHE A 256 11.75 -7.82 -17.19
CA PHE A 256 12.74 -6.76 -17.17
C PHE A 256 14.03 -7.11 -16.45
N ASN A 257 14.13 -8.30 -15.86
CA ASN A 257 15.21 -8.63 -14.93
C ASN A 257 15.29 -7.60 -13.77
N ALA A 258 14.12 -7.07 -13.35
CA ALA A 258 14.06 -6.02 -12.34
C ALA A 258 14.45 -6.56 -10.95
N THR A 259 15.30 -5.86 -10.21
CA THR A 259 15.56 -6.18 -8.79
C THR A 259 14.36 -5.71 -7.94
N LEU A 260 13.71 -6.62 -7.22
CA LEU A 260 12.67 -6.29 -6.25
C LEU A 260 13.31 -5.78 -4.95
N VAL A 261 12.92 -4.58 -4.51
CA VAL A 261 13.50 -3.91 -3.33
C VAL A 261 12.41 -3.52 -2.36
N GLY A 262 12.62 -3.74 -1.07
CA GLY A 262 11.72 -3.28 -0.01
C GLY A 262 11.28 -4.39 0.92
N GLU A 263 9.96 -4.52 1.14
CA GLU A 263 9.36 -5.53 2.01
C GLU A 263 8.53 -6.52 1.19
N PRO A 264 8.28 -7.75 1.70
CA PRO A 264 7.43 -8.69 0.99
C PRO A 264 6.02 -8.14 0.72
N THR A 265 5.43 -8.60 -0.37
CA THR A 265 4.11 -8.10 -0.82
C THR A 265 2.98 -8.56 0.08
N GLY A 266 1.87 -7.80 0.09
CA GLY A 266 0.67 -8.19 0.83
C GLY A 266 -0.05 -9.40 0.24
N ALA A 267 0.08 -9.62 -1.07
CA ALA A 267 -0.48 -10.80 -1.77
C ALA A 267 0.58 -11.88 -1.97
N ASN A 268 0.17 -13.13 -2.04
CA ASN A 268 1.02 -14.29 -2.32
C ASN A 268 1.18 -14.49 -3.85
N PRO A 269 2.37 -14.88 -4.33
CA PRO A 269 2.62 -15.07 -5.75
C PRO A 269 1.94 -16.31 -6.34
N VAL A 270 1.45 -17.20 -5.47
CA VAL A 270 0.65 -18.37 -5.81
C VAL A 270 -0.59 -18.35 -4.93
N GLY A 271 -1.77 -18.35 -5.55
CA GLY A 271 -3.02 -18.28 -4.82
C GLY A 271 -4.23 -18.07 -5.72
N TYR A 272 -5.42 -18.21 -5.13
CA TYR A 272 -6.65 -17.78 -5.77
C TYR A 272 -6.72 -16.26 -5.78
N GLN A 273 -7.05 -15.70 -6.93
CA GLN A 273 -7.22 -14.26 -7.16
C GLN A 273 -8.39 -14.09 -8.15
N ASP A 274 -8.48 -12.90 -8.74
CA ASP A 274 -9.54 -12.49 -9.66
C ASP A 274 -10.92 -12.54 -9.00
N MET A 275 -11.47 -11.36 -8.73
CA MET A 275 -12.59 -11.21 -7.82
C MET A 275 -13.92 -11.21 -8.57
N ASP A 276 -14.90 -11.89 -7.99
CA ASP A 276 -16.33 -11.64 -8.24
C ASP A 276 -17.03 -11.31 -6.92
N GLY A 277 -18.32 -11.03 -6.98
CA GLY A 277 -19.10 -10.84 -5.79
C GLY A 277 -20.58 -11.13 -5.95
N PHE A 278 -21.25 -11.24 -4.81
CA PHE A 278 -22.70 -11.34 -4.72
C PHE A 278 -23.21 -10.43 -3.60
N VAL A 279 -24.50 -10.08 -3.68
CA VAL A 279 -25.17 -9.22 -2.71
C VAL A 279 -26.06 -10.06 -1.81
N LEU A 280 -25.90 -9.91 -0.49
CA LEU A 280 -26.72 -10.64 0.48
C LEU A 280 -28.18 -10.16 0.42
N PRO A 281 -29.18 -11.08 0.41
CA PRO A 281 -30.57 -10.75 0.13
C PRO A 281 -31.20 -9.81 1.17
N HIS A 282 -30.82 -9.92 2.45
CA HIS A 282 -31.42 -9.13 3.53
C HIS A 282 -30.60 -7.88 3.87
N SER A 283 -29.29 -8.02 4.10
CA SER A 283 -28.43 -6.91 4.53
C SER A 283 -27.97 -6.00 3.38
N LYS A 284 -28.15 -6.46 2.13
CA LYS A 284 -27.67 -5.80 0.89
C LYS A 284 -26.15 -5.55 0.87
N ARG A 285 -25.40 -6.22 1.75
CA ARG A 285 -23.93 -6.13 1.77
C ARG A 285 -23.33 -6.97 0.65
N ARG A 286 -22.28 -6.45 0.02
CA ARG A 286 -21.49 -7.17 -0.98
C ARG A 286 -20.48 -8.09 -0.29
N VAL A 287 -20.46 -9.34 -0.71
CA VAL A 287 -19.41 -10.31 -0.41
C VAL A 287 -18.67 -10.59 -1.70
N ASN A 288 -17.35 -10.48 -1.62
CA ASN A 288 -16.45 -10.80 -2.71
C ASN A 288 -15.84 -12.19 -2.49
N TYR A 289 -15.49 -12.86 -3.59
CA TYR A 289 -14.81 -14.15 -3.59
C TYR A 289 -13.85 -14.26 -4.78
N SER A 290 -12.76 -15.03 -4.60
CA SER A 290 -11.81 -15.34 -5.65
C SER A 290 -12.36 -16.35 -6.66
N LYS A 291 -12.00 -16.23 -7.95
CA LYS A 291 -12.45 -17.12 -9.03
C LYS A 291 -11.38 -18.02 -9.61
N ARG A 292 -10.11 -17.59 -9.62
CA ARG A 292 -9.07 -18.23 -10.45
C ARG A 292 -7.76 -18.39 -9.68
N MET A 293 -7.13 -19.56 -9.80
CA MET A 293 -5.79 -19.81 -9.26
C MET A 293 -4.73 -19.29 -10.24
N TYR A 294 -3.79 -18.49 -9.75
CA TYR A 294 -2.62 -18.03 -10.51
C TYR A 294 -1.32 -18.48 -9.86
N ARG A 295 -0.26 -18.57 -10.68
CA ARG A 295 1.12 -18.86 -10.26
C ARG A 295 2.07 -17.92 -10.99
N PHE A 296 2.47 -16.84 -10.32
CA PHE A 296 3.37 -15.83 -10.89
C PHE A 296 4.84 -16.06 -10.51
N ASP A 297 5.09 -16.79 -9.42
CA ASP A 297 6.43 -17.09 -8.92
C ASP A 297 6.47 -18.44 -8.17
N ALA A 298 7.64 -18.82 -7.66
CA ALA A 298 7.79 -19.84 -6.64
C ALA A 298 6.79 -19.62 -5.49
N PRO A 299 6.15 -20.69 -4.99
CA PRO A 299 5.23 -20.59 -3.87
C PRO A 299 5.88 -19.94 -2.65
N SER A 300 5.20 -18.95 -2.09
CA SER A 300 5.58 -18.29 -0.84
C SER A 300 4.32 -17.99 -0.04
N ALA A 301 4.33 -18.36 1.24
CA ALA A 301 3.22 -18.13 2.17
C ALA A 301 3.26 -16.74 2.81
N ASP A 302 4.35 -15.98 2.64
CA ASP A 302 4.50 -14.64 3.20
C ASP A 302 4.77 -13.57 2.14
N GLY A 303 4.04 -13.69 1.02
CA GLY A 303 4.13 -12.73 -0.08
C GLY A 303 5.29 -12.99 -1.03
N LEU A 304 5.28 -12.28 -2.15
CA LEU A 304 6.40 -12.20 -3.08
C LEU A 304 7.58 -11.55 -2.36
N GLN A 305 8.68 -12.28 -2.27
CA GLN A 305 9.86 -11.84 -1.54
C GLN A 305 10.67 -10.83 -2.38
N PRO A 306 11.25 -9.79 -1.75
CA PRO A 306 12.19 -8.91 -2.42
C PRO A 306 13.53 -9.62 -2.64
N ASP A 307 14.21 -9.29 -3.73
CA ASP A 307 15.61 -9.69 -3.94
C ASP A 307 16.52 -8.94 -2.96
N LYS A 308 16.15 -7.69 -2.62
CA LYS A 308 16.78 -6.89 -1.57
C LYS A 308 15.76 -6.47 -0.52
N PHE A 309 15.82 -7.12 0.64
CA PHE A 309 15.05 -6.71 1.81
C PHE A 309 15.55 -5.38 2.38
N VAL A 310 14.68 -4.36 2.37
CA VAL A 310 14.89 -3.01 2.94
C VAL A 310 13.59 -2.57 3.63
N PRO A 311 13.43 -2.82 4.94
CA PRO A 311 12.19 -2.49 5.63
C PRO A 311 12.06 -1.00 5.91
N THR A 312 10.82 -0.51 6.03
CA THR A 312 10.58 0.83 6.58
C THR A 312 10.77 0.80 8.10
N THR A 313 11.78 1.53 8.61
CA THR A 313 12.00 1.70 10.05
C THR A 313 11.30 2.95 10.57
N TRP A 314 11.04 3.00 11.88
CA TRP A 314 10.52 4.24 12.49
C TRP A 314 11.55 5.39 12.36
N ALA A 315 12.83 5.07 12.53
CA ALA A 315 13.92 6.03 12.41
C ALA A 315 14.02 6.68 11.02
N ASP A 316 13.74 5.93 9.95
CA ASP A 316 13.75 6.46 8.59
C ASP A 316 12.49 7.27 8.30
N LEU A 317 11.31 6.73 8.66
CA LEU A 317 10.04 7.42 8.42
C LEU A 317 10.00 8.78 9.12
N ARG A 318 10.43 8.87 10.38
CA ARG A 318 10.42 10.13 11.13
C ARG A 318 11.38 11.19 10.58
N ARG A 319 12.41 10.75 9.83
CA ARG A 319 13.38 11.63 9.15
C ARG A 319 12.98 11.94 7.70
N GLY A 320 11.88 11.36 7.20
CA GLY A 320 11.49 11.45 5.79
C GLY A 320 12.46 10.73 4.86
N VAL A 321 13.18 9.72 5.35
CA VAL A 321 14.13 8.94 4.54
C VAL A 321 13.40 7.76 3.92
N ASP A 322 13.44 7.66 2.59
CA ASP A 322 13.00 6.48 1.86
C ASP A 322 14.20 5.54 1.63
N ALA A 323 14.38 4.57 2.54
CA ALA A 323 15.53 3.67 2.50
C ALA A 323 15.55 2.76 1.25
N ALA A 324 14.41 2.29 0.79
CA ALA A 324 14.32 1.42 -0.39
C ALA A 324 14.67 2.19 -1.67
N LEU A 325 14.14 3.41 -1.81
CA LEU A 325 14.47 4.29 -2.94
C LEU A 325 15.94 4.72 -2.90
N ALA A 326 16.45 5.12 -1.72
CA ALA A 326 17.86 5.48 -1.55
C ALA A 326 18.80 4.33 -1.94
N TRP A 327 18.45 3.10 -1.57
CA TRP A 327 19.21 1.91 -1.96
C TRP A 327 19.22 1.72 -3.49
N ALA A 328 18.05 1.75 -4.14
CA ALA A 328 17.95 1.58 -5.59
C ALA A 328 18.69 2.69 -6.38
N LEU A 329 18.68 3.92 -5.87
CA LEU A 329 19.45 5.03 -6.43
C LEU A 329 20.96 4.81 -6.31
N ALA A 330 21.41 4.33 -5.15
CA ALA A 330 22.84 4.12 -4.85
C ALA A 330 23.45 2.88 -5.50
N ASP A 331 22.63 1.88 -5.89
CA ASP A 331 23.13 0.64 -6.50
C ASP A 331 23.83 0.89 -7.85
N ARG A 332 24.98 0.23 -8.04
CA ARG A 332 25.89 0.39 -9.20
C ARG A 332 26.32 -0.94 -9.82
N ARG A 333 25.57 -2.02 -9.56
CA ARG A 333 25.84 -3.36 -10.09
C ARG A 333 25.94 -3.38 -11.62
#